data_AF-A0A218VF56-F1
#
_entry.id   AF-A0A218VF56-F1
#
_cell.length_a   1.000
_cell.length_b   1.000
_cell.length_c   1.000
_cell.angle_alpha   90.00
_cell.angle_beta   90.00
_cell.angle_gamma   90.00
#
_symmetry.space_group_name_H-M   'P 1'
#
loop_
_entity.id
_entity.type
_entity.pdbx_description
1 polymer ?
#
loop_
_entity_poly.entity_id
_entity_poly.type
_entity_poly.pdbx_seq_one_letter_code
_entity_poly.pdbx_strand_id
1 'polypeptide(L)'
;MSGIRGVLQKILILLQVTLTVVVGKTLMILFPNAMKRYILKMGEKSRMNQNPKFSYENWGPTFFSFKYLQFVLKVKWKRLEDEAYEGHPAPNTHVVTLGGEVCHLLDFMKDGWAFKNNVIIKNHRSLEDRKIAAQFLQKSHPLCPVVLDTMENLSSSKYAALPERLYVLQGGKVIYKGGVGPWNYHPQEIRAILEKLK
;
A
#
# COMPACT_ATOMS: atom_id res chain seq x y z
N MET A 1 -8.30 18.72 23.45
CA MET A 1 -9.41 18.51 22.48
C MET A 1 -9.10 17.54 21.32
N SER A 2 -7.84 17.12 21.08
CA SER A 2 -7.47 16.21 19.97
C SER A 2 -7.82 14.72 20.20
N GLY A 3 -7.68 14.21 21.44
CA GLY A 3 -7.87 12.78 21.73
C GLY A 3 -9.29 12.24 21.53
N ILE A 4 -10.31 12.96 22.00
CA ILE A 4 -11.72 12.54 21.90
C ILE A 4 -12.18 12.48 20.44
N ARG A 5 -11.76 13.46 19.62
CA ARG A 5 -12.04 13.48 18.18
C ARG A 5 -11.44 12.28 17.47
N GLY A 6 -10.18 11.93 17.78
CA GLY A 6 -9.51 10.76 17.21
C GLY A 6 -10.21 9.45 17.60
N VAL A 7 -10.64 9.31 18.85
CA VAL A 7 -11.39 8.13 19.32
C VAL A 7 -12.74 8.01 18.61
N LEU A 8 -13.50 9.11 18.51
CA LEU A 8 -14.78 9.14 17.79
C LEU A 8 -14.61 8.76 16.32
N GLN A 9 -13.58 9.29 15.64
CA GLN A 9 -13.26 8.92 14.26
C GLN A 9 -12.93 7.42 14.13
N LYS A 10 -12.13 6.87 15.05
CA LYS A 10 -11.80 5.43 15.05
C LYS A 10 -13.05 4.57 15.24
N ILE A 11 -13.98 4.95 16.13
CA ILE A 11 -15.25 4.26 16.36
C ILE A 11 -16.16 4.35 15.12
N LEU A 12 -16.31 5.54 14.51
CA LEU A 12 -17.11 5.71 13.30
C LEU A 12 -16.58 4.86 12.15
N ILE A 13 -15.25 4.81 11.97
CA ILE A 13 -14.59 3.93 11.00
C ILE A 13 -14.91 2.46 11.31
N LEU A 14 -14.87 2.04 12.57
CA LEU A 14 -15.18 0.67 12.98
C LEU A 14 -16.61 0.29 12.57
N LEU A 15 -17.58 1.13 12.90
CA LEU A 15 -18.99 0.91 12.59
C LEU A 15 -19.22 0.84 11.07
N GLN A 16 -18.68 1.81 10.33
CA GLN A 16 -18.83 1.86 8.87
C GLN A 16 -18.23 0.63 8.17
N VAL A 17 -17.00 0.25 8.54
CA VAL A 17 -16.33 -0.90 7.91
C VAL A 17 -17.02 -2.20 8.28
N THR A 18 -17.45 -2.34 9.54
CA THR A 18 -18.21 -3.53 9.98
C THR A 18 -19.52 -3.66 9.20
N LEU A 19 -20.30 -2.58 9.08
CA LEU A 19 -21.53 -2.58 8.27
C LEU A 19 -21.23 -2.97 6.80
N THR A 20 -20.20 -2.38 6.21
CA THR A 20 -19.78 -2.68 4.82
C THR A 20 -19.42 -4.16 4.65
N VAL A 21 -18.72 -4.75 5.64
CA VAL A 21 -18.33 -6.16 5.63
C VAL A 21 -19.53 -7.08 5.77
N VAL A 22 -20.46 -6.77 6.68
CA VAL A 22 -21.69 -7.55 6.85
C VAL A 22 -22.52 -7.53 5.57
N VAL A 23 -22.81 -6.34 5.03
CA VAL A 23 -23.57 -6.18 3.78
C VAL A 23 -22.88 -6.88 2.62
N GLY A 24 -21.57 -6.65 2.43
CA GLY A 24 -20.80 -7.27 1.36
C GLY A 24 -20.78 -8.80 1.46
N LYS A 25 -20.64 -9.36 2.67
CA LYS A 25 -20.65 -10.81 2.90
C LYS A 25 -22.02 -11.41 2.60
N THR A 26 -23.11 -10.74 3.02
CA THR A 26 -24.47 -11.15 2.69
C THR A 26 -24.70 -11.15 1.19
N LEU A 27 -24.28 -10.09 0.47
CA LEU A 27 -24.37 -10.03 -0.99
C LEU A 27 -23.55 -11.11 -1.70
N MET A 28 -22.38 -11.49 -1.16
CA MET A 28 -21.59 -12.60 -1.71
C MET A 28 -22.28 -13.95 -1.57
N ILE A 29 -23.08 -14.14 -0.51
CA ILE A 29 -23.85 -15.37 -0.29
C ILE A 29 -25.10 -15.39 -1.18
N LEU A 30 -25.85 -14.28 -1.23
CA LEU A 30 -27.10 -14.19 -1.97
C LEU A 30 -26.89 -14.06 -3.49
N PHE A 31 -25.85 -13.35 -3.92
CA PHE A 31 -25.60 -12.99 -5.32
C PHE A 31 -24.14 -13.22 -5.75
N PRO A 32 -23.60 -14.45 -5.63
CA PRO A 32 -22.17 -14.74 -5.83
C PRO A 32 -21.66 -14.33 -7.22
N ASN A 33 -22.43 -14.60 -8.28
CA ASN A 33 -22.05 -14.26 -9.65
C ASN A 33 -22.02 -12.75 -9.90
N ALA A 34 -22.98 -12.00 -9.34
CA ALA A 34 -23.01 -10.55 -9.46
C ALA A 34 -21.84 -9.91 -8.69
N MET A 35 -21.55 -10.41 -7.48
CA MET A 35 -20.42 -9.96 -6.68
C MET A 35 -19.07 -10.27 -7.33
N LYS A 36 -18.90 -11.46 -7.91
CA LYS A 36 -17.69 -11.80 -8.67
C LYS A 36 -17.46 -10.81 -9.82
N ARG A 37 -18.50 -10.51 -10.62
CA ARG A 37 -18.41 -9.51 -11.70
C ARG A 37 -18.07 -8.12 -11.18
N TYR A 38 -18.70 -7.69 -10.08
CA TYR A 38 -18.44 -6.40 -9.46
C TYR A 38 -16.98 -6.27 -9.00
N ILE A 39 -16.48 -7.27 -8.26
CA ILE A 39 -15.10 -7.29 -7.74
C ILE A 39 -14.09 -7.33 -8.90
N LEU A 40 -14.35 -8.13 -9.93
CA LEU A 40 -13.51 -8.15 -11.13
C LEU A 40 -13.50 -6.78 -11.82
N LYS A 41 -14.66 -6.14 -12.02
CA LYS A 41 -14.71 -4.80 -12.62
C LYS A 41 -13.89 -3.77 -11.83
N MET A 42 -13.86 -3.84 -10.50
CA MET A 42 -12.98 -2.98 -9.71
C MET A 42 -11.49 -3.23 -9.99
N GLY A 43 -11.10 -4.48 -10.25
CA GLY A 43 -9.72 -4.87 -10.55
C GLY A 43 -9.23 -4.68 -11.97
N GLU A 44 -10.08 -4.27 -12.89
CA GLU A 44 -9.64 -3.82 -14.21
C GLU A 44 -8.80 -2.55 -14.12
N LYS A 45 -9.14 -1.64 -13.17
CA LYS A 45 -8.39 -0.39 -12.96
C LYS A 45 -6.93 -0.62 -12.59
N SER A 46 -6.66 -1.67 -11.82
CA SER A 46 -5.32 -2.01 -11.35
C SER A 46 -4.57 -3.01 -12.24
N ARG A 47 -5.16 -3.42 -13.38
CA ARG A 47 -4.67 -4.51 -14.26
C ARG A 47 -4.43 -5.84 -13.54
N MET A 48 -4.91 -5.98 -12.31
CA MET A 48 -4.69 -7.15 -11.47
C MET A 48 -5.31 -8.41 -12.10
N ASN A 49 -6.45 -8.23 -12.78
CA ASN A 49 -7.13 -9.31 -13.50
C ASN A 49 -6.41 -9.76 -14.78
N GLN A 50 -5.46 -8.98 -15.30
CA GLN A 50 -4.70 -9.32 -16.50
C GLN A 50 -3.51 -10.24 -16.17
N ASN A 51 -3.20 -10.45 -14.89
CA ASN A 51 -2.11 -11.31 -14.48
C ASN A 51 -2.57 -12.78 -14.47
N PRO A 52 -2.03 -13.65 -15.36
CA PRO A 52 -2.45 -15.05 -15.43
C PRO A 52 -2.11 -15.85 -14.16
N LYS A 53 -1.18 -15.36 -13.33
CA LYS A 53 -0.84 -15.94 -12.03
C LYS A 53 -1.78 -15.50 -10.89
N PHE A 54 -2.79 -14.68 -11.17
CA PHE A 54 -3.64 -14.04 -10.16
C PHE A 54 -5.13 -14.28 -10.45
N SER A 55 -5.53 -15.56 -10.45
CA SER A 55 -6.92 -15.97 -10.66
C SER A 55 -7.85 -15.51 -9.53
N TYR A 56 -9.07 -15.10 -9.88
CA TYR A 56 -10.09 -14.64 -8.92
C TYR A 56 -10.28 -15.59 -7.74
N GLU A 57 -10.29 -16.90 -7.99
CA GLU A 57 -10.58 -17.89 -6.93
C GLU A 57 -9.52 -17.87 -5.80
N ASN A 58 -8.30 -17.38 -6.07
CA ASN A 58 -7.25 -17.30 -5.07
C ASN A 58 -7.39 -16.10 -4.11
N TRP A 59 -8.11 -15.06 -4.51
CA TRP A 59 -8.13 -13.78 -3.77
C TRP A 59 -9.53 -13.19 -3.59
N GLY A 60 -10.45 -13.39 -4.52
CA GLY A 60 -11.83 -12.93 -4.48
C GLY A 60 -12.57 -13.36 -3.20
N PRO A 61 -12.47 -14.63 -2.76
CA PRO A 61 -13.08 -15.08 -1.50
C PRO A 61 -12.56 -14.38 -0.23
N THR A 62 -11.42 -13.68 -0.31
CA THR A 62 -10.90 -12.92 0.85
C THR A 62 -11.68 -11.63 1.12
N PHE A 63 -12.42 -11.10 0.13
CA PHE A 63 -13.26 -9.91 0.31
C PHE A 63 -14.34 -10.15 1.36
N PHE A 64 -14.55 -9.13 2.21
CA PHE A 64 -15.52 -9.17 3.32
C PHE A 64 -15.35 -10.36 4.29
N SER A 65 -14.16 -10.97 4.32
CA SER A 65 -13.76 -11.90 5.38
C SER A 65 -13.38 -11.14 6.66
N PHE A 66 -13.22 -11.86 7.77
CA PHE A 66 -12.69 -11.27 8.99
C PHE A 66 -11.27 -10.71 8.80
N LYS A 67 -10.43 -11.38 8.01
CA LYS A 67 -9.09 -10.88 7.66
C LYS A 67 -9.17 -9.56 6.88
N TYR A 68 -10.13 -9.44 5.96
CA TYR A 68 -10.40 -8.20 5.24
C TYR A 68 -10.84 -7.07 6.17
N LEU A 69 -11.76 -7.35 7.10
CA LEU A 69 -12.18 -6.38 8.13
C LEU A 69 -10.98 -5.85 8.92
N GLN A 70 -10.18 -6.75 9.48
CA GLN A 70 -8.97 -6.39 10.24
C GLN A 70 -8.00 -5.55 9.41
N PHE A 71 -7.79 -5.94 8.15
CA PHE A 71 -6.90 -5.21 7.24
C PHE A 71 -7.40 -3.80 6.91
N VAL A 72 -8.67 -3.66 6.53
CA VAL A 72 -9.26 -2.36 6.18
C VAL A 72 -9.29 -1.42 7.39
N LEU A 73 -9.60 -1.93 8.59
CA LEU A 73 -9.53 -1.15 9.83
C LEU A 73 -8.10 -0.69 10.11
N LYS A 74 -7.12 -1.60 10.03
CA LYS A 74 -5.70 -1.27 10.21
C LYS A 74 -5.28 -0.13 9.27
N VAL A 75 -5.61 -0.25 7.98
CA VAL A 75 -5.28 0.77 6.97
C VAL A 75 -5.98 2.10 7.26
N LYS A 76 -7.29 2.10 7.52
CA LYS A 76 -8.05 3.33 7.76
C LYS A 76 -7.66 4.04 9.04
N TRP A 77 -7.37 3.31 10.11
CA TRP A 77 -6.88 3.91 11.35
C TRP A 77 -5.47 4.45 11.22
N LYS A 78 -4.56 3.74 10.52
CA LYS A 78 -3.21 4.26 10.24
C LYS A 78 -3.21 5.56 9.46
N ARG A 79 -4.20 5.78 8.58
CA ARG A 79 -4.34 7.06 7.86
C ARG A 79 -4.69 8.25 8.74
N LEU A 80 -5.24 8.03 9.93
CA LEU A 80 -5.45 9.13 10.88
C LEU A 80 -4.10 9.66 11.41
N GLU A 81 -3.01 8.91 11.20
CA GLU A 81 -1.64 9.22 11.60
C GLU A 81 -0.75 9.59 10.39
N ASP A 82 -1.36 9.89 9.23
CA ASP A 82 -0.65 10.25 7.99
C ASP A 82 0.06 11.62 8.15
N GLU A 83 1.33 11.70 7.74
CA GLU A 83 2.17 12.91 7.86
C GLU A 83 2.66 13.41 6.50
N ALA A 84 2.47 12.65 5.41
CA ALA A 84 2.95 13.01 4.08
C ALA A 84 1.85 13.68 3.26
N TYR A 85 1.92 14.99 3.05
CA TYR A 85 0.90 15.76 2.32
C TYR A 85 1.49 16.47 1.10
N GLU A 86 0.75 16.51 -0.01
CA GLU A 86 1.17 17.24 -1.21
C GLU A 86 1.43 18.72 -0.88
N GLY A 87 2.54 19.25 -1.38
CA GLY A 87 3.02 20.61 -1.11
C GLY A 87 3.83 20.76 0.19
N HIS A 88 3.88 19.74 1.05
CA HIS A 88 4.60 19.78 2.34
C HIS A 88 5.95 19.04 2.29
N PRO A 89 6.87 19.31 3.23
CA PRO A 89 8.09 18.52 3.40
C PRO A 89 7.79 17.03 3.57
N ALA A 90 8.54 16.19 2.87
CA ALA A 90 8.40 14.75 2.92
C ALA A 90 8.99 14.22 4.25
N PRO A 91 8.28 13.36 5.01
CA PRO A 91 8.83 12.78 6.23
C PRO A 91 10.12 12.01 5.97
N ASN A 92 11.21 12.39 6.64
CA ASN A 92 12.52 11.74 6.49
C ASN A 92 12.78 10.71 7.60
N THR A 93 12.22 9.52 7.44
CA THR A 93 12.34 8.42 8.41
C THR A 93 13.63 7.63 8.25
N HIS A 94 14.02 6.89 9.28
CA HIS A 94 15.07 5.89 9.13
C HIS A 94 14.60 4.73 8.27
N VAL A 95 15.51 4.20 7.46
CA VAL A 95 15.36 2.97 6.67
C VAL A 95 16.63 2.14 6.84
N VAL A 96 16.55 0.85 6.51
CA VAL A 96 17.70 -0.05 6.61
C VAL A 96 18.08 -0.57 5.23
N THR A 97 19.36 -0.48 4.89
CA THR A 97 19.90 -1.05 3.64
C THR A 97 19.95 -2.57 3.71
N LEU A 98 20.15 -3.23 2.57
CA LEU A 98 20.38 -4.68 2.56
C LEU A 98 21.71 -5.07 3.24
N GLY A 99 22.66 -4.14 3.37
CA GLY A 99 23.88 -4.31 4.16
C GLY A 99 23.63 -4.27 5.67
N GLY A 100 22.44 -3.85 6.12
CA GLY A 100 22.09 -3.70 7.53
C GLY A 100 22.38 -2.31 8.11
N GLU A 101 22.83 -1.36 7.29
CA GLU A 101 23.12 0.00 7.70
C GLU A 101 21.84 0.83 7.83
N VAL A 102 21.75 1.65 8.88
CA VAL A 102 20.65 2.60 9.08
C VAL A 102 20.95 3.89 8.34
N CYS A 103 20.04 4.30 7.46
CA CYS A 103 20.15 5.51 6.64
C CYS A 103 18.84 6.30 6.70
N HIS A 104 18.81 7.49 6.09
CA HIS A 104 17.59 8.28 5.98
C HIS A 104 16.87 8.00 4.65
N LEU A 105 15.53 7.98 4.67
CA LEU A 105 14.70 7.70 3.49
C LEU A 105 15.04 8.62 2.31
N LEU A 106 15.30 9.90 2.58
CA LEU A 106 15.59 10.88 1.54
C LEU A 106 16.98 10.69 0.89
N ASP A 107 17.89 9.93 1.50
CA ASP A 107 19.21 9.62 0.92
C ASP A 107 19.10 8.76 -0.35
N PHE A 108 17.97 8.06 -0.53
CA PHE A 108 17.70 7.15 -1.64
C PHE A 108 16.82 7.76 -2.74
N MET A 109 16.53 9.06 -2.68
CA MET A 109 15.75 9.75 -3.70
C MET A 109 16.57 9.87 -5.01
N LYS A 110 16.55 8.81 -5.83
CA LYS A 110 17.21 8.71 -7.14
C LYS A 110 16.25 8.05 -8.15
N ASP A 111 16.41 8.37 -9.43
CA ASP A 111 15.49 7.96 -10.50
C ASP A 111 15.61 6.46 -10.85
N GLY A 112 14.50 5.72 -10.83
CA GLY A 112 14.42 4.35 -11.36
C GLY A 112 13.17 3.57 -10.93
N TRP A 113 12.73 2.62 -11.76
CA TRP A 113 11.57 1.72 -11.49
C TRP A 113 11.80 0.32 -12.07
N ALA A 114 11.28 -0.72 -11.41
CA ALA A 114 10.89 -2.01 -12.00
C ALA A 114 9.98 -2.77 -11.02
N PHE A 115 9.06 -3.65 -11.47
CA PHE A 115 8.83 -5.03 -10.93
C PHE A 115 7.88 -5.86 -11.81
N LYS A 116 8.13 -7.19 -11.83
CA LYS A 116 7.28 -8.27 -12.37
C LYS A 116 7.34 -9.49 -11.43
N ASN A 117 6.22 -10.21 -11.32
CA ASN A 117 5.97 -11.52 -10.66
C ASN A 117 5.51 -11.51 -9.20
N ASN A 118 4.61 -12.45 -8.88
CA ASN A 118 4.13 -12.73 -7.52
C ASN A 118 5.06 -13.73 -6.81
N VAL A 119 5.38 -13.45 -5.55
CA VAL A 119 6.16 -14.31 -4.64
C VAL A 119 5.34 -14.50 -3.36
N ILE A 120 5.34 -15.71 -2.79
CA ILE A 120 4.70 -15.97 -1.50
C ILE A 120 5.66 -15.48 -0.40
N ILE A 121 5.33 -14.36 0.22
CA ILE A 121 6.11 -13.74 1.30
C ILE A 121 5.34 -13.91 2.61
N LYS A 122 5.96 -14.54 3.61
CA LYS A 122 5.38 -14.66 4.96
C LYS A 122 5.46 -13.30 5.68
N ASN A 123 4.62 -13.09 6.68
CA ASN A 123 4.72 -11.89 7.53
C ASN A 123 6.10 -11.84 8.22
N HIS A 124 6.79 -10.71 8.07
CA HIS A 124 8.11 -10.49 8.63
C HIS A 124 8.04 -10.33 10.16
N ARG A 125 8.83 -11.12 10.89
CA ARG A 125 9.00 -11.04 12.35
C ARG A 125 10.34 -10.39 12.73
N SER A 126 11.27 -10.34 11.79
CA SER A 126 12.59 -9.74 11.94
C SER A 126 12.96 -8.88 10.72
N LEU A 127 14.01 -8.07 10.86
CA LEU A 127 14.59 -7.35 9.73
C LEU A 127 15.17 -8.32 8.69
N GLU A 128 15.70 -9.47 9.13
CA GLU A 128 16.21 -10.50 8.23
C GLU A 128 15.11 -11.09 7.35
N ASP A 129 13.90 -11.32 7.91
CA ASP A 129 12.75 -11.75 7.11
C ASP A 129 12.42 -10.72 6.00
N ARG A 130 12.51 -9.42 6.30
CA ARG A 130 12.30 -8.34 5.31
C ARG A 130 13.39 -8.34 4.26
N LYS A 131 14.64 -8.55 4.67
CA LYS A 131 15.79 -8.63 3.77
C LYS A 131 15.65 -9.80 2.79
N ILE A 132 15.25 -10.98 3.28
CA ILE A 132 14.96 -12.14 2.43
C ILE A 132 13.88 -11.80 1.40
N ALA A 133 12.78 -11.15 1.81
CA ALA A 133 11.72 -10.71 0.90
C ALA A 133 12.22 -9.70 -0.15
N ALA A 134 13.04 -8.73 0.25
CA ALA A 134 13.62 -7.74 -0.66
C ALA A 134 14.69 -8.35 -1.59
N GLN A 135 15.40 -9.40 -1.19
CA GLN A 135 16.32 -10.11 -2.08
C GLN A 135 15.57 -10.77 -3.26
N PHE A 136 14.34 -11.26 -3.05
CA PHE A 136 13.51 -11.73 -4.16
C PHE A 136 13.19 -10.60 -5.14
N LEU A 137 12.90 -9.42 -4.61
CA LEU A 137 12.64 -8.22 -5.38
C LEU A 137 13.86 -7.81 -6.21
N GLN A 138 15.04 -7.87 -5.60
CA GLN A 138 16.32 -7.51 -6.20
C GLN A 138 16.74 -8.42 -7.37
N LYS A 139 16.29 -9.68 -7.41
CA LYS A 139 16.48 -10.58 -8.57
C LYS A 139 15.88 -10.02 -9.87
N SER A 140 14.94 -9.08 -9.78
CA SER A 140 14.38 -8.39 -10.94
C SER A 140 15.28 -7.25 -11.47
N HIS A 141 16.44 -7.03 -10.86
CA HIS A 141 17.41 -5.98 -11.20
C HIS A 141 16.75 -4.59 -11.30
N PRO A 142 16.08 -4.11 -10.23
CA PRO A 142 15.46 -2.79 -10.24
C PRO A 142 16.51 -1.70 -10.49
N LEU A 143 16.13 -0.70 -11.29
CA LEU A 143 16.98 0.44 -11.61
C LEU A 143 17.13 1.43 -10.45
N CYS A 144 16.34 1.27 -9.40
CA CYS A 144 16.38 2.09 -8.19
C CYS A 144 16.84 1.30 -6.96
N PRO A 145 17.40 1.99 -5.95
CA PRO A 145 17.69 1.38 -4.67
C PRO A 145 16.45 0.77 -4.02
N VAL A 146 16.60 -0.43 -3.46
CA VAL A 146 15.58 -1.08 -2.63
C VAL A 146 16.03 -0.98 -1.18
N VAL A 147 15.22 -0.32 -0.36
CA VAL A 147 15.45 -0.17 1.08
C VAL A 147 14.32 -0.80 1.89
N LEU A 148 14.63 -1.17 3.13
CA LEU A 148 13.67 -1.75 4.06
C LEU A 148 13.18 -0.67 5.02
N ASP A 149 11.87 -0.64 5.26
CA ASP A 149 11.34 0.11 6.41
C ASP A 149 11.82 -0.55 7.72
N THR A 150 11.91 0.21 8.80
CA THR A 150 12.27 -0.33 10.12
C THR A 150 11.19 -1.27 10.65
N MET A 151 11.48 -2.10 11.65
CA MET A 151 10.50 -3.03 12.22
C MET A 151 9.28 -2.31 12.83
N GLU A 152 9.43 -1.06 13.24
CA GLU A 152 8.38 -0.16 13.71
C GLU A 152 7.45 0.32 12.58
N ASN A 153 7.82 0.11 11.32
CA ASN A 153 7.10 0.55 10.12
C ASN A 153 6.93 2.07 10.04
N LEU A 154 7.96 2.83 10.41
CA LEU A 154 7.90 4.29 10.49
C LEU A 154 7.55 4.91 9.14
N SER A 155 8.24 4.51 8.08
CA SER A 155 8.02 5.05 6.72
C SER A 155 6.61 4.69 6.25
N SER A 156 6.20 3.44 6.46
CA SER A 156 4.87 2.96 6.10
C SER A 156 3.77 3.70 6.84
N SER A 157 4.01 4.05 8.11
CA SER A 157 3.07 4.81 8.94
C SER A 157 2.96 6.26 8.43
N LYS A 158 4.09 6.96 8.32
CA LYS A 158 4.13 8.38 7.97
C LYS A 158 3.63 8.68 6.56
N TYR A 159 3.87 7.76 5.62
CA TYR A 159 3.38 7.87 4.24
C TYR A 159 2.05 7.17 4.01
N ALA A 160 1.41 6.61 5.05
CA ALA A 160 0.21 5.79 4.92
C ALA A 160 0.30 4.81 3.73
N ALA A 161 1.43 4.09 3.65
CA ALA A 161 1.88 3.38 2.45
C ALA A 161 1.14 2.06 2.20
N LEU A 162 0.31 1.60 3.14
CA LEU A 162 -0.43 0.34 3.02
C LEU A 162 -1.72 0.48 2.19
N PRO A 163 -2.07 -0.51 1.36
CA PRO A 163 -1.30 -1.74 1.04
C PRO A 163 -0.06 -1.46 0.20
N GLU A 164 -0.19 -0.54 -0.76
CA GLU A 164 0.88 0.03 -1.56
C GLU A 164 0.46 1.46 -1.92
N ARG A 165 1.45 2.32 -2.14
CA ARG A 165 1.22 3.72 -2.49
C ARG A 165 2.40 4.30 -3.24
N LEU A 166 2.08 5.11 -4.23
CA LEU A 166 3.05 5.83 -5.05
C LEU A 166 3.18 7.27 -4.56
N TYR A 167 4.40 7.78 -4.50
CA TYR A 167 4.71 9.17 -4.17
C TYR A 167 5.74 9.70 -5.16
N VAL A 168 5.69 11.00 -5.46
CA VAL A 168 6.79 11.71 -6.13
C VAL A 168 7.27 12.80 -5.19
N LEU A 169 8.58 12.82 -4.96
CA LEU A 169 9.25 13.81 -4.13
C LEU A 169 10.18 14.65 -5.00
N GLN A 170 10.23 15.97 -4.76
CA GLN A 170 11.16 16.88 -5.42
C GLN A 170 11.64 17.93 -4.42
N GLY A 171 12.96 18.12 -4.30
CA GLY A 171 13.53 19.08 -3.34
C GLY A 171 13.12 18.82 -1.89
N GLY A 172 12.97 17.55 -1.49
CA GLY A 172 12.54 17.16 -0.15
C GLY A 172 11.05 17.41 0.16
N LYS A 173 10.23 17.76 -0.84
CA LYS A 173 8.78 17.96 -0.69
C LYS A 173 7.99 16.91 -1.45
N VAL A 174 6.81 16.56 -0.94
CA VAL A 174 5.86 15.70 -1.65
C VAL A 174 5.16 16.52 -2.72
N ILE A 175 5.39 16.21 -3.99
CA ILE A 175 4.72 16.88 -5.12
C ILE A 175 3.58 16.04 -5.72
N TYR A 176 3.49 14.76 -5.33
CA TYR A 176 2.39 13.87 -5.70
C TYR A 176 2.20 12.79 -4.65
N LYS A 177 0.94 12.53 -4.32
CA LYS A 177 0.48 11.47 -3.43
C LYS A 177 -0.57 10.63 -4.14
N GLY A 178 -0.16 9.44 -4.58
CA GLY A 178 -1.04 8.52 -5.27
C GLY A 178 -2.22 8.06 -4.41
N GLY A 179 -3.25 7.58 -5.10
CA GLY A 179 -4.37 6.91 -4.46
C GLY A 179 -3.94 5.60 -3.80
N VAL A 180 -4.87 5.00 -3.05
CA VAL A 180 -4.60 3.76 -2.31
C VAL A 180 -4.66 2.57 -3.27
N GLY A 181 -3.60 1.76 -3.28
CA GLY A 181 -3.58 0.51 -4.03
C GLY A 181 -4.51 -0.59 -3.46
N PRO A 182 -4.66 -1.71 -4.16
CA PRO A 182 -4.19 -1.91 -5.54
C PRO A 182 -5.00 -1.10 -6.56
N TRP A 183 -6.22 -0.69 -6.21
CA TRP A 183 -7.19 -0.12 -7.16
C TRP A 183 -6.83 1.25 -7.75
N ASN A 184 -6.06 2.06 -7.02
CA ASN A 184 -5.64 3.39 -7.49
C ASN A 184 -4.11 3.45 -7.70
N TYR A 185 -3.50 2.30 -7.94
CA TYR A 185 -2.09 2.22 -8.34
C TYR A 185 -1.99 2.49 -9.84
N HIS A 186 -1.77 3.76 -10.21
CA HIS A 186 -1.68 4.19 -11.62
C HIS A 186 -0.28 4.75 -11.93
N PRO A 187 0.69 3.91 -12.33
CA PRO A 187 2.02 4.39 -12.74
C PRO A 187 2.00 5.40 -13.89
N GLN A 188 0.93 5.43 -14.68
CA GLN A 188 0.75 6.39 -15.77
C GLN A 188 0.64 7.83 -15.26
N GLU A 189 0.02 8.04 -14.09
CA GLU A 189 -0.06 9.37 -13.47
C GLU A 189 1.34 9.87 -13.09
N ILE A 190 2.18 9.00 -12.50
CA ILE A 190 3.58 9.31 -12.24
C ILE A 190 4.32 9.62 -13.53
N ARG A 191 4.18 8.81 -14.59
CA ARG A 191 4.86 9.08 -15.87
C ARG A 191 4.52 10.49 -16.38
N ALA A 192 3.25 10.86 -16.38
CA ALA A 192 2.81 12.18 -16.85
C ALA A 192 3.38 13.33 -15.99
N ILE A 193 3.56 13.11 -14.68
CA ILE A 193 4.19 14.09 -13.78
C ILE A 193 5.68 14.19 -14.10
N LEU A 194 6.39 13.06 -14.18
CA LEU A 194 7.83 13.03 -14.45
C LEU A 194 8.17 13.62 -15.83
N GLU A 195 7.32 13.43 -16.84
CA GLU A 195 7.49 14.05 -18.16
C GLU A 195 7.40 15.58 -18.14
N LYS A 196 6.65 16.16 -17.19
CA LYS A 196 6.54 17.62 -17.00
C LYS A 196 7.66 18.22 -16.16
N LEU A 197 8.37 17.40 -15.39
CA LEU A 197 9.48 17.82 -14.53
C LEU A 197 10.84 17.78 -15.24
N LYS A 198 10.85 17.33 -16.51
CA LYS A 198 12.02 17.37 -17.39
C LYS A 198 12.40 18.78 -17.79
#